data_AF-A0A120KYM4-F1
#
_entry.id   AF-A0A120KYM4-F1
#
_cell.length_a   1.000
_cell.length_b   1.000
_cell.length_c   1.000
_cell.angle_alpha   90.00
_cell.angle_beta   90.00
_cell.angle_gamma   90.00
#
_symmetry.space_group_name_H-M   'P 1'
#
loop_
_entity.id
_entity.type
_entity.pdbx_description
1 polymer ?
#
loop_
_entity_poly.entity_id
_entity_poly.type
_entity_poly.pdbx_seq_one_letter_code
_entity_poly.pdbx_strand_id
1 'polypeptide(L)'
;MLRIYCAGPLFNPSERAEMDSIASTLELSGFSTFLPHRDGLEFAQIKPALEQCGASPSEAARIIDRAIFALDTYQLLRCCDVVVANLNGRVPDEGTIVEATLAWHSGKPLVLYKTDVRSMLGGSDNPMVTGLGDFESINDLSALPAAVERVVAIHSSEKLSETMEFGASIAALRDKNDSVCAVAAVLYQNKHPKK
;
A
#
# COMPACT_ATOMS: atom_id res chain seq x y z
N MET A 1 -3.88 -18.23 -10.74
CA MET A 1 -4.71 -17.01 -10.71
C MET A 1 -4.04 -16.05 -9.75
N LEU A 2 -3.75 -14.82 -10.17
CA LEU A 2 -3.08 -13.85 -9.29
C LEU A 2 -4.02 -13.50 -8.13
N ARG A 3 -3.45 -13.49 -6.91
CA ARG A 3 -4.17 -13.10 -5.69
C ARG A 3 -3.75 -11.70 -5.27
N ILE A 4 -4.74 -10.84 -5.05
CA ILE A 4 -4.54 -9.42 -4.76
C ILE A 4 -4.91 -9.14 -3.31
N TYR A 5 -3.99 -8.54 -2.56
CA TYR A 5 -4.30 -7.98 -1.25
C TYR A 5 -4.92 -6.59 -1.44
N CYS A 6 -6.15 -6.39 -0.97
CA CYS A 6 -6.84 -5.11 -1.05
C CYS A 6 -6.69 -4.37 0.30
N ALA A 7 -5.70 -3.47 0.35
CA ALA A 7 -5.41 -2.60 1.48
C ALA A 7 -6.29 -1.35 1.42
N GLY A 8 -6.92 -0.96 2.53
CA GLY A 8 -7.76 0.23 2.56
C GLY A 8 -8.57 0.39 3.85
N PRO A 9 -9.19 1.56 4.05
CA PRO A 9 -9.99 1.83 5.24
C PRO A 9 -11.23 0.93 5.31
N LEU A 10 -11.63 0.58 6.53
CA LEU A 10 -12.76 -0.34 6.78
C LEU A 10 -13.59 0.03 8.03
N PHE A 11 -13.41 1.25 8.55
CA PHE A 11 -13.95 1.69 9.83
C PHE A 11 -15.46 1.90 9.79
N ASN A 12 -15.99 2.31 8.63
CA ASN A 12 -17.42 2.56 8.46
C ASN A 12 -18.03 1.81 7.25
N PRO A 13 -19.38 1.74 7.15
CA PRO A 13 -20.04 1.01 6.07
C PRO A 13 -19.69 1.49 4.66
N SER A 14 -19.47 2.80 4.48
CA SER A 14 -19.12 3.38 3.18
C SER A 14 -17.72 2.96 2.74
N GLU A 15 -16.76 2.97 3.68
CA GLU A 15 -15.39 2.52 3.42
C GLU A 15 -15.34 1.04 3.07
N ARG A 16 -16.07 0.19 3.83
CA ARG A 16 -16.17 -1.24 3.51
C ARG A 16 -16.81 -1.49 2.15
N ALA A 17 -17.89 -0.77 1.82
CA ALA A 17 -18.53 -0.90 0.51
C ALA A 17 -17.61 -0.47 -0.65
N GLU A 18 -16.76 0.53 -0.44
CA GLU A 18 -15.74 0.91 -1.41
C GLU A 18 -14.69 -0.20 -1.59
N MET A 19 -14.20 -0.77 -0.49
CA MET A 19 -13.27 -1.90 -0.54
C MET A 19 -13.88 -3.13 -1.21
N ASP A 20 -15.15 -3.43 -0.93
CA ASP A 20 -15.89 -4.52 -1.58
C ASP A 20 -16.05 -4.27 -3.10
N SER A 21 -16.21 -3.00 -3.51
CA SER A 21 -16.29 -2.61 -4.93
C SER A 21 -14.95 -2.78 -5.65
N ILE A 22 -13.83 -2.45 -4.97
CA ILE A 22 -12.47 -2.73 -5.47
C ILE A 22 -12.29 -4.24 -5.66
N ALA A 23 -12.62 -5.03 -4.65
CA ALA A 23 -12.52 -6.48 -4.69
C ALA A 23 -13.32 -7.07 -5.85
N SER A 24 -14.60 -6.68 -5.94
CA SER A 24 -15.54 -7.19 -6.93
C SER A 24 -15.07 -6.88 -8.36
N THR A 25 -14.53 -5.68 -8.59
CA THR A 25 -14.02 -5.28 -9.92
C THR A 25 -12.85 -6.16 -10.36
N LEU A 26 -11.95 -6.48 -9.44
CA LEU A 26 -10.81 -7.36 -9.68
C LEU A 26 -11.26 -8.81 -9.88
N GLU A 27 -12.17 -9.30 -9.03
CA GLU A 27 -12.72 -10.66 -9.11
C GLU A 27 -13.47 -10.92 -10.43
N LEU A 28 -14.29 -9.96 -10.86
CA LEU A 28 -14.98 -10.01 -12.16
C LEU A 28 -14.02 -10.04 -13.35
N SER A 29 -12.79 -9.59 -13.15
CA SER A 29 -11.73 -9.61 -14.16
C SER A 29 -10.86 -10.87 -14.09
N GLY A 30 -11.21 -11.85 -13.24
CA GLY A 30 -10.54 -13.14 -13.15
C GLY A 30 -9.39 -13.22 -12.15
N PHE A 31 -9.29 -12.26 -11.22
CA PHE A 31 -8.36 -12.33 -10.08
C PHE A 31 -9.02 -12.96 -8.85
N SER A 32 -8.23 -13.43 -7.89
CA SER A 32 -8.70 -13.60 -6.52
C SER A 32 -8.27 -12.42 -5.66
N THR A 33 -9.01 -12.16 -4.59
CA THR A 33 -8.67 -11.09 -3.65
C THR A 33 -8.55 -11.60 -2.21
N PHE A 34 -7.92 -10.81 -1.36
CA PHE A 34 -7.97 -10.91 0.08
C PHE A 34 -8.32 -9.54 0.65
N LEU A 35 -9.43 -9.45 1.38
CA LEU A 35 -9.93 -8.24 2.03
C LEU A 35 -9.90 -8.45 3.55
N PRO A 36 -9.16 -7.65 4.33
CA PRO A 36 -9.03 -7.86 5.78
C PRO A 36 -10.36 -7.96 6.53
N HIS A 37 -11.34 -7.11 6.22
CA HIS A 37 -12.65 -7.13 6.89
C HIS A 37 -13.56 -8.28 6.46
N ARG A 38 -13.29 -8.93 5.32
CA ARG A 38 -14.12 -10.00 4.75
C ARG A 38 -13.52 -11.39 4.99
N ASP A 39 -12.20 -11.50 4.82
CA ASP A 39 -11.46 -12.77 4.78
C ASP A 39 -10.52 -12.93 5.98
N GLY A 40 -10.36 -11.88 6.78
CA GLY A 40 -9.55 -11.87 7.99
C GLY A 40 -10.28 -12.48 9.19
N LEU A 41 -9.81 -12.13 10.39
CA LEU A 41 -10.37 -12.63 11.64
C LEU A 41 -11.60 -11.83 12.05
N GLU A 42 -12.70 -12.53 12.37
CA GLU A 42 -13.90 -11.90 12.92
C GLU A 42 -13.70 -11.55 14.41
N PHE A 43 -13.05 -10.42 14.68
CA PHE A 43 -12.65 -10.02 16.05
C PHE A 43 -13.80 -9.93 17.05
N ALA A 44 -14.98 -9.53 16.58
CA ALA A 44 -16.19 -9.47 17.39
C ALA A 44 -16.54 -10.83 18.03
N GLN A 45 -16.17 -11.94 17.38
CA GLN A 45 -16.42 -13.29 17.88
C GLN A 45 -15.23 -13.85 18.67
N ILE A 46 -14.00 -13.44 18.34
CA ILE A 46 -12.78 -13.95 18.98
C ILE A 46 -12.62 -13.42 20.40
N LYS A 47 -12.95 -12.13 20.64
CA LYS A 47 -12.75 -11.54 21.97
C LYS A 47 -13.53 -12.27 23.07
N PRO A 48 -14.85 -12.54 22.93
CA PRO A 48 -15.57 -13.33 23.93
C PRO A 48 -14.99 -14.73 24.12
N ALA A 49 -14.52 -15.38 23.06
CA ALA A 49 -13.91 -16.71 23.15
C ALA A 49 -12.58 -16.68 23.94
N LEU A 50 -11.75 -15.65 23.76
CA LEU A 50 -10.52 -15.47 24.54
C LEU A 50 -10.82 -15.22 26.03
N GLU A 51 -11.84 -14.42 26.33
CA GLU A 51 -12.28 -14.18 27.70
C GLU A 51 -12.81 -15.46 28.37
N GLN A 52 -13.53 -16.31 27.63
CA GLN A 52 -13.93 -17.65 28.10
C GLN A 52 -12.76 -18.59 28.37
N CYS A 53 -11.64 -18.42 27.64
CA CYS A 53 -10.37 -19.12 27.91
C CYS A 53 -9.59 -18.53 29.10
N GLY A 54 -10.13 -17.52 29.79
CA GLY A 54 -9.54 -16.93 30.99
C GLY A 54 -8.65 -15.71 30.74
N ALA A 55 -8.61 -15.17 29.51
CA ALA A 55 -7.91 -13.92 29.26
C ALA A 55 -8.68 -12.75 29.86
N SER A 56 -7.98 -11.82 30.51
CA SER A 56 -8.58 -10.52 30.84
C SER A 56 -8.91 -9.72 29.57
N PRO A 57 -9.81 -8.73 29.62
CA PRO A 57 -10.17 -7.93 28.44
C PRO A 57 -8.97 -7.26 27.76
N SER A 58 -7.96 -6.83 28.53
CA SER A 58 -6.73 -6.22 27.99
C SER A 58 -5.79 -7.26 27.36
N GLU A 59 -5.71 -8.46 27.92
CA GLU A 59 -4.96 -9.57 27.33
C GLU A 59 -5.61 -10.03 26.02
N ALA A 60 -6.93 -10.16 26.00
CA ALA A 60 -7.67 -10.53 24.80
C ALA A 60 -7.46 -9.50 23.68
N ALA A 61 -7.54 -8.20 23.99
CA ALA A 61 -7.23 -7.13 23.04
C ALA A 61 -5.81 -7.26 22.48
N ARG A 62 -4.81 -7.41 23.35
CA ARG A 62 -3.40 -7.56 22.93
C ARG A 62 -3.15 -8.82 22.09
N ILE A 63 -3.85 -9.92 22.39
CA ILE A 63 -3.77 -11.15 21.58
C ILE A 63 -4.36 -10.90 20.19
N ILE A 64 -5.50 -10.22 20.12
CA ILE A 64 -6.16 -9.85 18.87
C ILE A 64 -5.28 -8.93 18.04
N ASP A 65 -4.72 -7.86 18.60
CA ASP A 65 -3.85 -6.93 17.89
C ASP A 65 -2.64 -7.65 17.27
N ARG A 66 -2.04 -8.58 18.03
CA ARG A 66 -0.92 -9.40 17.53
C ARG A 66 -1.36 -10.36 16.42
N ALA A 67 -2.56 -10.92 16.52
CA ALA A 67 -3.11 -11.82 15.52
C ALA A 67 -3.45 -11.09 14.21
N ILE A 68 -4.02 -9.88 14.30
CA ILE A 68 -4.27 -8.97 13.17
C ILE A 68 -2.95 -8.74 12.42
N PHE A 69 -1.98 -8.17 13.12
CA PHE A 69 -0.71 -7.81 12.52
C PHE A 69 -0.02 -9.02 11.85
N ALA A 70 0.00 -10.17 12.53
CA ALA A 70 0.63 -11.37 12.01
C ALA A 70 -0.10 -11.94 10.78
N LEU A 71 -1.43 -12.00 10.83
CA LEU A 71 -2.23 -12.54 9.73
C LEU A 71 -2.14 -11.64 8.50
N ASP A 72 -2.38 -10.34 8.65
CA ASP A 72 -2.42 -9.38 7.55
C ASP A 72 -1.05 -9.28 6.89
N THR A 73 0.02 -9.20 7.68
CA THR A 73 1.41 -9.22 7.17
C THR A 73 1.70 -10.52 6.41
N TYR A 74 1.25 -11.67 6.93
CA TYR A 74 1.45 -12.95 6.26
C TYR A 74 0.67 -13.05 4.94
N GLN A 75 -0.60 -12.63 4.94
CA GLN A 75 -1.45 -12.64 3.76
C GLN A 75 -0.88 -11.72 2.66
N LEU A 76 -0.50 -10.50 3.03
CA LEU A 76 0.08 -9.50 2.14
C LEU A 76 1.41 -9.99 1.54
N LEU A 77 2.36 -10.42 2.39
CA LEU A 77 3.72 -10.72 1.94
C LEU A 77 3.84 -12.09 1.28
N ARG A 78 3.09 -13.10 1.76
CA ARG A 78 3.31 -14.51 1.39
C ARG A 78 2.18 -15.12 0.58
N CYS A 79 0.92 -14.72 0.81
CA CYS A 79 -0.23 -15.35 0.15
C CYS A 79 -0.72 -14.59 -1.08
N CYS A 80 -0.46 -13.28 -1.14
CA CYS A 80 -0.85 -12.43 -2.26
C CYS A 80 0.35 -12.11 -3.16
N ASP A 81 0.05 -11.97 -4.45
CA ASP A 81 1.03 -11.68 -5.51
C ASP A 81 1.18 -10.17 -5.76
N VAL A 82 0.12 -9.40 -5.49
CA VAL A 82 0.02 -7.95 -5.74
C VAL A 82 -0.73 -7.27 -4.61
N VAL A 83 -0.42 -6.01 -4.33
CA VAL A 83 -1.19 -5.16 -3.41
C VAL A 83 -1.88 -4.05 -4.20
N VAL A 84 -3.17 -3.84 -3.93
CA VAL A 84 -3.91 -2.64 -4.33
C VAL A 84 -4.22 -1.86 -3.07
N ALA A 85 -3.67 -0.66 -2.94
CA ALA A 85 -3.83 0.21 -1.76
C ALA A 85 -4.77 1.38 -2.07
N ASN A 86 -5.91 1.42 -1.37
CA ASN A 86 -6.89 2.50 -1.45
C ASN A 86 -6.47 3.68 -0.57
N LEU A 87 -6.02 4.76 -1.20
CA LEU A 87 -5.57 5.98 -0.55
C LEU A 87 -6.68 7.03 -0.35
N ASN A 88 -7.95 6.65 -0.50
CA ASN A 88 -9.06 7.57 -0.29
C ASN A 88 -9.13 8.08 1.16
N GLY A 89 -9.63 9.31 1.31
CA GLY A 89 -9.54 10.10 2.53
C GLY A 89 -8.66 11.34 2.35
N ARG A 90 -8.90 12.36 3.20
CA ARG A 90 -8.07 13.58 3.25
C ARG A 90 -6.61 13.24 3.56
N VAL A 91 -6.42 12.24 4.40
CA VAL A 91 -5.14 11.58 4.68
C VAL A 91 -5.41 10.09 4.52
N PRO A 92 -4.57 9.33 3.80
CA PRO A 92 -4.70 7.88 3.73
C PRO A 92 -4.67 7.26 5.13
N ASP A 93 -5.43 6.19 5.29
CA ASP A 93 -5.45 5.37 6.50
C ASP A 93 -4.04 4.88 6.88
N GLU A 94 -3.69 4.93 8.17
CA GLU A 94 -2.36 4.53 8.62
C GLU A 94 -2.05 3.06 8.35
N GLY A 95 -3.04 2.17 8.49
CA GLY A 95 -2.88 0.74 8.25
C GLY A 95 -2.53 0.48 6.79
N THR A 96 -3.27 1.10 5.89
CA THR A 96 -3.07 1.04 4.44
C THR A 96 -1.68 1.52 4.04
N ILE A 97 -1.17 2.59 4.68
CA ILE A 97 0.20 3.07 4.42
C ILE A 97 1.25 2.08 4.93
N VAL A 98 1.06 1.46 6.09
CA VAL A 98 1.97 0.40 6.57
C VAL A 98 2.00 -0.76 5.57
N GLU A 99 0.85 -1.21 5.12
CA GLU A 99 0.71 -2.31 4.15
C GLU A 99 1.37 -1.99 2.81
N ALA A 100 1.10 -0.81 2.24
CA ALA A 100 1.73 -0.34 1.01
C ALA A 100 3.26 -0.22 1.16
N THR A 101 3.73 0.23 2.33
CA THR A 101 5.17 0.32 2.63
C THR A 101 5.81 -1.06 2.71
N LEU A 102 5.17 -2.03 3.37
CA LEU A 102 5.65 -3.42 3.44
C LEU A 102 5.71 -4.04 2.04
N ALA A 103 4.70 -3.78 1.20
CA ALA A 103 4.68 -4.21 -0.18
C ALA A 103 5.86 -3.64 -0.96
N TRP A 104 6.04 -2.32 -0.96
CA TRP A 104 7.13 -1.64 -1.65
C TRP A 104 8.51 -2.12 -1.18
N HIS A 105 8.72 -2.18 0.14
CA HIS A 105 10.00 -2.60 0.72
C HIS A 105 10.34 -4.06 0.39
N SER A 106 9.33 -4.92 0.27
CA SER A 106 9.53 -6.34 -0.06
C SER A 106 9.61 -6.61 -1.55
N GLY A 107 9.59 -5.57 -2.39
CA GLY A 107 9.54 -5.73 -3.85
C GLY A 107 8.25 -6.41 -4.30
N LYS A 108 7.12 -6.19 -3.63
CA LYS A 108 5.81 -6.68 -4.09
C LYS A 108 5.24 -5.68 -5.11
N PRO A 109 4.69 -6.12 -6.26
CA PRO A 109 3.92 -5.26 -7.14
C PRO A 109 2.82 -4.52 -6.36
N LEU A 110 2.73 -3.21 -6.56
CA LEU A 110 1.86 -2.31 -5.81
C LEU A 110 1.14 -1.35 -6.76
N VAL A 111 -0.18 -1.27 -6.62
CA VAL A 111 -1.03 -0.27 -7.28
C VAL A 111 -1.61 0.65 -6.22
N LEU A 112 -1.47 1.96 -6.41
CA LEU A 112 -2.17 2.95 -5.60
C LEU A 112 -3.49 3.31 -6.28
N TYR A 113 -4.59 3.25 -5.54
CA TYR A 113 -5.91 3.68 -5.98
C TYR A 113 -6.32 4.94 -5.20
N LYS A 114 -6.78 5.98 -5.90
CA LYS A 114 -7.28 7.21 -5.27
C LYS A 114 -8.24 7.95 -6.18
N THR A 115 -9.44 8.23 -5.68
CA THR A 115 -10.46 9.08 -6.31
C THR A 115 -10.77 10.33 -5.51
N ASP A 116 -10.43 10.33 -4.21
CA ASP A 116 -10.60 11.50 -3.35
C ASP A 116 -9.59 12.61 -3.70
N VAL A 117 -10.11 13.77 -4.08
CA VAL A 117 -9.29 14.92 -4.51
C VAL A 117 -8.88 15.84 -3.35
N ARG A 118 -9.31 15.56 -2.12
CA ARG A 118 -9.12 16.43 -0.93
C ARG A 118 -7.75 16.25 -0.27
N SER A 119 -6.67 16.24 -1.04
CA SER A 119 -5.30 16.09 -0.55
C SER A 119 -4.62 17.45 -0.28
N MET A 120 -3.54 17.45 0.51
CA MET A 120 -2.91 18.69 1.00
C MET A 120 -2.10 19.48 -0.04
N LEU A 121 -1.65 18.87 -1.15
CA LEU A 121 -0.71 19.49 -2.10
C LEU A 121 -1.35 19.72 -3.49
N GLY A 122 -2.41 20.52 -3.55
CA GLY A 122 -3.03 20.88 -4.84
C GLY A 122 -3.58 19.69 -5.64
N GLY A 123 -4.05 18.64 -4.94
CA GLY A 123 -4.56 17.42 -5.55
C GLY A 123 -3.65 16.20 -5.38
N SER A 124 -2.38 16.37 -4.96
CA SER A 124 -1.46 15.25 -4.67
C SER A 124 -1.28 14.96 -3.17
N ASP A 125 -1.07 13.69 -2.83
CA ASP A 125 -0.61 13.27 -1.50
C ASP A 125 0.88 13.57 -1.29
N ASN A 126 1.35 13.34 -0.06
CA ASN A 126 2.76 13.50 0.31
C ASN A 126 3.68 12.68 -0.64
N PRO A 127 4.81 13.24 -1.12
CA PRO A 127 5.76 12.53 -1.99
C PRO A 127 6.26 11.18 -1.46
N MET A 128 6.33 11.01 -0.13
CA MET A 128 6.70 9.72 0.49
C MET A 128 5.63 8.65 0.30
N VAL A 129 4.37 9.04 0.16
CA VAL A 129 3.24 8.14 -0.12
C VAL A 129 3.16 7.87 -1.61
N THR A 130 3.17 8.91 -2.44
CA THR A 130 3.06 8.76 -3.90
C THR A 130 4.26 8.03 -4.49
N GLY A 131 5.45 8.18 -3.90
CA GLY A 131 6.65 7.42 -4.29
C GLY A 131 6.51 5.90 -4.14
N LEU A 132 5.61 5.40 -3.29
CA LEU A 132 5.35 3.95 -3.18
C LEU A 132 4.83 3.38 -4.52
N GLY A 133 4.01 4.15 -5.24
CA GLY A 133 3.42 3.79 -6.53
C GLY A 133 4.09 4.45 -7.73
N ASP A 134 5.37 4.82 -7.66
CA ASP A 134 6.08 5.54 -8.73
C ASP A 134 5.42 6.86 -9.14
N PHE A 135 4.82 7.55 -8.17
CA PHE A 135 4.09 8.79 -8.38
C PHE A 135 2.87 8.64 -9.30
N GLU A 136 2.44 7.41 -9.58
CA GLU A 136 1.20 7.08 -10.27
C GLU A 136 0.11 6.63 -9.28
N SER A 137 -1.13 6.98 -9.58
CA SER A 137 -2.31 6.43 -8.91
C SER A 137 -3.43 6.23 -9.92
N ILE A 138 -4.25 5.21 -9.68
CA ILE A 138 -5.43 4.89 -10.47
C ILE A 138 -6.63 5.58 -9.84
N ASN A 139 -7.36 6.36 -10.63
CA ASN A 139 -8.53 7.12 -10.19
C ASN A 139 -9.83 6.64 -10.85
N ASP A 140 -9.79 5.48 -11.50
CA ASP A 140 -10.95 4.82 -12.09
C ASP A 140 -10.91 3.34 -11.67
N LEU A 141 -11.97 2.93 -10.97
CA LEU A 141 -12.12 1.56 -10.49
C LEU A 141 -12.00 0.55 -11.64
N SER A 142 -12.56 0.87 -12.82
CA SER A 142 -12.54 -0.01 -13.99
C SER A 142 -11.15 -0.20 -14.60
N ALA A 143 -10.20 0.69 -14.28
CA ALA A 143 -8.82 0.62 -14.76
C ALA A 143 -7.91 -0.23 -13.85
N LEU A 144 -8.37 -0.63 -12.66
CA LEU A 144 -7.56 -1.42 -11.71
C LEU A 144 -7.09 -2.76 -12.29
N PRO A 145 -7.92 -3.57 -12.99
CA PRO A 145 -7.46 -4.82 -13.60
C PRO A 145 -6.24 -4.63 -14.50
N ALA A 146 -6.33 -3.68 -15.44
CA ALA A 146 -5.24 -3.37 -16.36
C ALA A 146 -3.99 -2.80 -15.64
N ALA A 147 -4.20 -2.04 -14.56
CA ALA A 147 -3.11 -1.54 -13.73
C ALA A 147 -2.37 -2.67 -13.01
N VAL A 148 -3.11 -3.64 -12.45
CA VAL A 148 -2.54 -4.83 -11.80
C VAL A 148 -1.70 -5.63 -12.79
N GLU A 149 -2.24 -5.93 -13.97
CA GLU A 149 -1.49 -6.65 -15.01
C GLU A 149 -0.22 -5.91 -15.42
N ARG A 150 -0.32 -4.58 -15.59
CA ARG A 150 0.83 -3.74 -15.93
C ARG A 150 1.93 -3.82 -14.87
N VAL A 151 1.60 -3.57 -13.59
CA VAL A 151 2.63 -3.56 -12.53
C VAL A 151 3.25 -4.93 -12.31
N VAL A 152 2.51 -6.01 -12.54
CA VAL A 152 3.05 -7.38 -12.52
C VAL A 152 4.01 -7.61 -13.68
N ALA A 153 3.65 -7.16 -14.89
CA ALA A 153 4.45 -7.37 -16.09
C ALA A 153 5.77 -6.58 -16.08
N ILE A 154 5.76 -5.37 -15.51
CA ILE A 154 6.95 -4.49 -15.43
C ILE A 154 7.68 -4.59 -14.09
N HIS A 155 7.24 -5.50 -13.22
CA HIS A 155 7.77 -5.61 -11.87
C HIS A 155 9.30 -5.84 -11.89
N SER A 156 10.03 -4.99 -11.18
CA SER A 156 11.46 -5.14 -10.93
C SER A 156 11.74 -5.27 -9.44
N SER A 157 12.55 -6.27 -9.07
CA SER A 157 13.07 -6.42 -7.70
C SER A 157 14.13 -5.38 -7.35
N GLU A 158 14.62 -4.60 -8.32
CA GLU A 158 15.71 -3.64 -8.15
C GLU A 158 15.24 -2.24 -7.72
N LYS A 159 13.93 -1.99 -7.73
CA LYS A 159 13.33 -0.69 -7.40
C LYS A 159 13.77 -0.14 -6.04
N LEU A 160 13.90 -1.00 -5.03
CA LEU A 160 14.39 -0.60 -3.71
C LEU A 160 15.84 -0.13 -3.78
N SER A 161 16.73 -0.92 -4.41
CA SER A 161 18.13 -0.56 -4.57
C SER A 161 18.31 0.72 -5.39
N GLU A 162 17.59 0.88 -6.49
CA GLU A 162 17.62 2.09 -7.32
C GLU A 162 17.23 3.34 -6.51
N THR A 163 16.17 3.22 -5.70
CA THR A 163 15.72 4.33 -4.84
C THR A 163 16.78 4.69 -3.80
N MET A 164 17.44 3.69 -3.22
CA MET A 164 18.53 3.91 -2.24
C MET A 164 19.77 4.54 -2.89
N GLU A 165 20.18 4.07 -4.06
CA GLU A 165 21.30 4.63 -4.82
C GLU A 165 21.03 6.09 -5.22
N PHE A 166 19.81 6.37 -5.69
CA PHE A 166 19.40 7.74 -6.00
C PHE A 166 19.42 8.62 -4.75
N GLY A 167 18.84 8.16 -3.64
CA GLY A 167 18.89 8.87 -2.36
C GLY A 167 20.31 9.16 -1.88
N ALA A 168 21.22 8.19 -1.99
CA ALA A 168 22.63 8.35 -1.65
C ALA A 168 23.31 9.40 -2.52
N SER A 169 23.00 9.44 -3.82
CA SER A 169 23.52 10.45 -4.74
C SER A 169 23.11 11.87 -4.35
N ILE A 170 21.86 12.07 -3.91
CA ILE A 170 21.35 13.37 -3.46
C ILE A 170 22.03 13.79 -2.15
N ALA A 171 22.16 12.86 -1.20
CA ALA A 171 22.82 13.14 0.08
C ALA A 171 24.27 13.59 -0.12
N ALA A 172 25.01 12.90 -0.99
CA ALA A 172 26.41 13.20 -1.29
C ALA A 172 26.62 14.60 -1.92
N LEU A 173 25.65 15.11 -2.69
CA LEU A 173 25.71 16.47 -3.25
C LEU A 173 25.51 17.54 -2.17
N ARG A 174 24.62 17.30 -1.21
CA ARG A 174 24.34 18.23 -0.12
C ARG A 174 25.56 18.41 0.79
N ASP A 175 26.27 17.33 1.08
CA ASP A 175 27.42 17.35 2.00
C ASP A 175 28.65 18.08 1.40
N LYS A 176 28.71 18.23 0.08
CA LYS A 176 29.77 18.97 -0.62
C LYS A 176 29.58 20.50 -0.66
N ASN A 177 28.52 21.02 -0.03
CA ASN A 177 28.18 22.45 -0.04
C ASN A 177 28.03 23.02 -1.48
N ASP A 178 27.62 22.17 -2.42
CA ASP A 178 27.44 22.55 -3.81
C ASP A 178 26.31 23.59 -3.95
N SER A 179 26.49 24.54 -4.87
CA SER A 179 25.44 25.54 -5.14
C SER A 179 24.12 24.85 -5.52
N VAL A 180 22.99 25.43 -5.13
CA VAL A 180 21.64 24.93 -5.47
C VAL A 180 21.50 24.62 -6.97
N CYS A 181 22.16 25.40 -7.83
CA CYS A 181 22.18 25.18 -9.28
C CYS A 181 22.89 23.87 -9.69
N ALA A 182 23.97 23.50 -9.01
CA ALA A 182 24.69 22.26 -9.28
C ALA A 182 23.87 21.03 -8.86
N VAL A 183 23.23 21.09 -7.68
CA VAL A 183 22.27 20.06 -7.23
C VAL A 183 21.13 19.92 -8.24
N ALA A 184 20.54 21.03 -8.68
CA ALA A 184 19.46 21.03 -9.67
C ALA A 184 19.90 20.41 -11.02
N ALA A 185 21.11 20.69 -11.49
CA ALA A 185 21.64 20.11 -12.73
C ALA A 185 21.78 18.59 -12.65
N VAL A 186 22.29 18.06 -11.52
CA VAL A 186 22.43 16.61 -11.32
C VAL A 186 21.08 15.93 -11.19
N LEU A 187 20.14 16.52 -10.44
CA LEU A 187 18.76 16.01 -10.35
C LEU A 187 18.10 15.98 -11.73
N TYR A 188 18.29 17.02 -12.55
CA TYR A 188 17.74 17.10 -13.90
C TYR A 188 18.31 16.02 -14.84
N GLN A 189 19.60 15.71 -14.72
CA GLN A 189 20.23 14.64 -15.50
C GLN A 189 19.67 13.25 -15.14
N ASN A 190 19.18 13.07 -13.91
CA ASN A 190 18.60 11.81 -13.41
C ASN A 190 17.06 11.78 -13.44
N LYS A 191 16.42 12.65 -14.23
CA LYS A 191 14.95 12.76 -14.31
C LYS A 191 14.21 11.52 -14.82
N HIS A 192 14.94 10.55 -15.38
CA HIS A 192 14.40 9.26 -15.82
C HIS A 192 15.29 8.16 -15.25
N PRO A 193 14.79 7.26 -14.39
CA PRO A 193 15.55 6.07 -14.02
C PRO A 193 15.89 5.30 -15.29
N LYS A 194 17.10 4.73 -15.36
CA LYS A 194 17.52 3.90 -16.49
C LYS A 194 16.55 2.71 -16.56
N LYS A 195 15.85 2.58 -17.69
CA LYS A 195 14.98 1.44 -18.00
C LYS A 195 15.74 0.13 -18.01
#